data_AF-W2FUF5-F1
#
_entry.id   AF-W2FUF5-F1
#
_cell.length_a   1.000
_cell.length_b   1.000
_cell.length_c   1.000
_cell.angle_alpha   90.00
_cell.angle_beta   90.00
_cell.angle_gamma   90.00
#
_symmetry.space_group_name_H-M   'P 1'
#
loop_
_entity.id
_entity.type
_entity.pdbx_description
1 polymer ?
#
loop_
_entity_poly.entity_id
_entity_poly.type
_entity_poly.pdbx_seq_one_letter_code
_entity_poly.pdbx_strand_id
1 'polypeptide(L)'
;MNIPNKAISGSYRISDVVEWIRDGEYESLYEFHRSIGIPKKHPYGDLKKAIDPVPVFGFNFGIYDINLIKNDLFTVLGVNNIKSVIKNPSYMCISTSNFNLPDILNYAPAGMSYEKYLSTYIRGCKCEYKIRCICGLSKGVFPYEYIKIFEVINETSIHRSLRLIVPSVEQRSVTQTMSAGNSFENITG
;
A
#
# COMPACT_ATOMS: atom_id res chain seq x y z
N MET A 1 -43.12 3.12 11.20
CA MET A 1 -42.24 3.89 10.29
C MET A 1 -42.87 3.82 8.92
N ASN A 2 -43.01 4.94 8.20
CA ASN A 2 -43.62 4.93 6.87
C ASN A 2 -42.49 4.90 5.84
N ILE A 3 -42.44 3.85 5.01
CA ILE A 3 -41.46 3.74 3.92
C ILE A 3 -42.14 4.25 2.64
N PRO A 4 -41.63 5.31 1.99
CA PRO A 4 -42.21 5.81 0.75
C PRO A 4 -42.33 4.68 -0.28
N ASN A 5 -43.46 4.62 -1.00
CA ASN A 5 -43.73 3.65 -2.05
C ASN A 5 -43.80 2.17 -1.63
N LYS A 6 -43.81 1.84 -0.33
CA LYS A 6 -43.98 0.46 0.15
C LYS A 6 -45.10 0.36 1.17
N ALA A 7 -45.99 -0.61 0.97
CA ALA A 7 -47.03 -0.99 1.93
C ALA A 7 -46.44 -1.85 3.08
N ILE A 8 -45.29 -1.44 3.63
CA ILE A 8 -44.64 -2.15 4.74
C ILE A 8 -45.06 -1.48 6.04
N SER A 9 -46.04 -2.10 6.68
CA SER A 9 -46.44 -1.78 8.05
C SER A 9 -45.45 -2.43 9.02
N GLY A 10 -44.57 -1.63 9.64
CA GLY A 10 -43.86 -2.06 10.84
C GLY A 10 -42.34 -2.02 10.77
N SER A 11 -41.71 -2.98 10.08
CA SER A 11 -40.24 -3.14 10.04
C SER A 11 -39.74 -3.65 8.68
N TYR A 12 -38.48 -3.35 8.36
CA TYR A 12 -37.77 -3.86 7.19
C TYR A 12 -36.45 -4.50 7.63
N ARG A 13 -35.93 -5.45 6.84
CA ARG A 13 -34.59 -6.01 7.00
C ARG A 13 -33.62 -5.32 6.05
N ILE A 14 -32.32 -5.37 6.37
CA ILE A 14 -31.26 -4.84 5.49
C ILE A 14 -31.32 -5.52 4.10
N SER A 15 -31.66 -6.80 4.04
CA SER A 15 -31.84 -7.54 2.77
C SER A 15 -32.84 -6.86 1.84
N ASP A 16 -33.95 -6.39 2.39
CA ASP A 16 -35.04 -5.80 1.63
C ASP A 16 -34.58 -4.48 0.99
N VAL A 17 -33.81 -3.69 1.75
CA VAL A 17 -33.20 -2.44 1.23
C VAL A 17 -32.20 -2.71 0.13
N VAL A 18 -31.39 -3.76 0.25
CA VAL A 18 -30.42 -4.15 -0.78
C VAL A 18 -31.12 -4.57 -2.08
N GLU A 19 -32.26 -5.26 -1.99
CA GLU A 19 -33.08 -5.58 -3.16
C GLU A 19 -33.69 -4.32 -3.77
N TRP A 20 -34.24 -3.40 -2.97
CA TRP A 20 -34.77 -2.14 -3.50
C TRP A 20 -33.70 -1.27 -4.18
N ILE A 21 -32.45 -1.33 -3.71
CA ILE A 21 -31.33 -0.68 -4.39
C ILE A 21 -31.00 -1.37 -5.72
N ARG A 22 -31.03 -2.70 -5.75
CA ARG A 22 -30.81 -3.47 -6.99
C ARG A 22 -31.89 -3.22 -8.03
N ASP A 23 -33.13 -3.05 -7.57
CA ASP A 23 -34.28 -2.76 -8.42
C ASP A 23 -34.33 -1.29 -8.89
N GLY A 24 -33.37 -0.47 -8.44
CA GLY A 24 -33.25 0.94 -8.81
C GLY A 24 -34.27 1.85 -8.14
N GLU A 25 -35.00 1.36 -7.12
CA GLU A 25 -35.92 2.19 -6.34
C GLU A 25 -35.19 3.21 -5.46
N TYR A 26 -33.93 2.91 -5.11
CA TYR A 26 -33.01 3.81 -4.44
C TYR A 26 -31.59 3.63 -5.02
N GLU A 27 -30.86 4.71 -5.26
CA GLU A 27 -29.47 4.68 -5.72
C GLU A 27 -28.51 4.06 -4.69
N SER A 28 -28.87 4.15 -3.41
CA SER A 28 -28.06 3.64 -2.31
C SER A 28 -28.83 3.53 -1.00
N LEU A 29 -28.22 2.85 -0.02
CA LEU A 29 -28.71 2.80 1.36
C LEU A 29 -28.91 4.19 1.97
N TYR A 30 -28.12 5.18 1.49
CA TYR A 30 -28.22 6.57 1.90
C TYR A 30 -29.53 7.22 1.44
N GLU A 31 -29.90 7.03 0.17
CA GLU A 31 -31.14 7.61 -0.37
C GLU A 31 -32.37 7.02 0.34
N PHE A 32 -32.36 5.70 0.56
CA PHE A 32 -33.38 5.02 1.33
C PHE A 32 -33.52 5.60 2.75
N HIS A 33 -32.43 5.69 3.52
CA HIS A 33 -32.46 6.24 4.89
C HIS A 33 -32.91 7.71 4.95
N ARG A 34 -32.58 8.51 3.92
CA ARG A 34 -33.07 9.89 3.78
C ARG A 34 -34.58 9.92 3.55
N SER A 35 -35.12 9.01 2.75
CA SER A 35 -36.54 8.97 2.37
C SER A 35 -37.48 8.62 3.54
N ILE A 36 -37.02 7.81 4.49
CA ILE A 36 -37.80 7.38 5.67
C ILE A 36 -37.69 8.34 6.86
N GLY A 37 -37.04 9.50 6.66
CA GLY A 37 -37.04 10.60 7.62
C GLY A 37 -36.30 10.31 8.93
N ILE A 38 -35.32 9.39 8.97
CA ILE A 38 -34.45 9.21 10.15
C ILE A 38 -33.70 10.54 10.37
N PRO A 39 -34.07 11.34 11.39
CA PRO A 39 -33.53 12.66 11.54
C PRO A 39 -32.30 12.55 12.43
N LYS A 40 -31.12 12.47 11.81
CA LYS A 40 -29.87 13.06 12.32
C LYS A 40 -28.78 12.92 11.27
N LYS A 41 -27.93 13.94 11.20
CA LYS A 41 -26.64 14.00 10.49
C LYS A 41 -25.84 12.72 10.76
N HIS A 42 -26.12 11.65 10.04
CA HIS A 42 -25.10 10.64 9.86
C HIS A 42 -24.19 11.20 8.80
N PRO A 43 -22.91 11.43 9.11
CA PRO A 43 -21.96 12.01 8.18
C PRO A 43 -21.56 10.95 7.14
N TYR A 44 -22.51 10.22 6.55
CA TYR A 44 -22.22 9.15 5.59
C TYR A 44 -21.49 9.69 4.36
N GLY A 45 -21.82 10.91 3.93
CA GLY A 45 -21.08 11.60 2.88
C GLY A 45 -19.63 11.91 3.30
N ASP A 46 -19.41 12.35 4.54
CA ASP A 46 -18.06 12.65 5.04
C ASP A 46 -17.27 11.38 5.36
N LEU A 47 -17.95 10.33 5.82
CA LEU A 47 -17.42 9.00 6.06
C LEU A 47 -17.00 8.35 4.75
N LYS A 48 -17.85 8.41 3.72
CA LYS A 48 -17.50 7.93 2.38
C LYS A 48 -16.31 8.71 1.81
N LYS A 49 -16.30 10.04 1.95
CA LYS A 49 -15.14 10.87 1.57
C LYS A 49 -13.86 10.54 2.34
N ALA A 50 -13.96 10.02 3.55
CA ALA A 50 -12.82 9.60 4.37
C ALA A 50 -12.31 8.19 4.04
N ILE A 51 -13.20 7.28 3.62
CA ILE A 51 -12.88 5.86 3.33
C ILE A 51 -12.50 5.63 1.87
N ASP A 52 -13.10 6.36 0.93
CA ASP A 52 -12.88 6.18 -0.51
C ASP A 52 -11.41 6.38 -0.94
N PRO A 53 -10.62 7.33 -0.38
CA PRO A 53 -9.24 7.50 -0.79
C PRO A 53 -8.37 6.30 -0.39
N VAL A 54 -7.55 5.82 -1.32
CA VAL A 54 -6.64 4.68 -1.11
C VAL A 54 -5.60 5.01 -0.03
N PRO A 55 -5.48 4.21 1.05
CA PRO A 55 -4.43 4.44 2.03
C PRO A 55 -3.07 3.91 1.53
N VAL A 56 -2.07 4.79 1.49
CA VAL A 56 -0.68 4.50 1.19
C VAL A 56 0.11 4.64 2.47
N PHE A 57 0.32 3.52 3.17
CA PHE A 57 1.01 3.53 4.46
C PHE A 57 2.52 3.63 4.29
N GLY A 58 3.13 4.55 5.02
CA GLY A 58 4.56 4.59 5.22
C GLY A 58 4.93 4.27 6.67
N PHE A 59 6.13 3.75 6.90
CA PHE A 59 6.66 3.50 8.23
C PHE A 59 7.72 4.53 8.58
N ASN A 60 7.39 5.47 9.47
CA ASN A 60 8.24 6.63 9.79
C ASN A 60 8.39 7.64 8.65
N PHE A 61 7.40 7.68 7.76
CA PHE A 61 7.47 8.46 6.53
C PHE A 61 7.51 9.97 6.78
N GLY A 62 6.94 10.43 7.91
CA GLY A 62 6.85 11.85 8.21
C GLY A 62 8.20 12.46 8.56
N ILE A 63 9.12 11.65 9.06
CA ILE A 63 10.46 12.08 9.48
C ILE A 63 11.49 11.86 8.37
N TYR A 64 11.41 10.75 7.65
CA TYR A 64 12.41 10.38 6.64
C TYR A 64 11.93 10.69 5.23
N ASP A 65 10.95 9.92 4.72
CA ASP A 65 10.57 9.93 3.31
C ASP A 65 10.04 11.30 2.87
N ILE A 66 9.02 11.84 3.54
CA ILE A 66 8.46 13.15 3.16
C ILE A 66 9.50 14.25 3.31
N ASN A 67 10.30 14.24 4.38
CA ASN A 67 11.27 15.32 4.55
C ASN A 67 12.29 15.35 3.42
N LEU A 68 12.61 14.20 2.83
CA LEU A 68 13.45 14.09 1.66
C LEU A 68 12.74 14.60 0.39
N ILE A 69 11.48 14.20 0.15
CA ILE A 69 10.80 14.43 -1.15
C ILE A 69 9.78 15.57 -1.15
N LYS A 70 9.53 16.26 -0.03
CA LYS A 70 8.39 17.19 0.12
C LYS A 70 8.31 18.26 -0.96
N ASN A 71 9.45 18.79 -1.41
CA ASN A 71 9.47 19.86 -2.42
C ASN A 71 8.90 19.36 -3.76
N ASP A 72 9.33 18.17 -4.19
CA ASP A 72 8.86 17.56 -5.43
C ASP A 72 7.46 16.98 -5.24
N LEU A 73 7.19 16.38 -4.07
CA LEU A 73 5.89 15.80 -3.73
C LEU A 73 4.78 16.84 -3.86
N PHE A 74 4.90 18.00 -3.22
CA PHE A 74 3.85 19.02 -3.30
C PHE A 74 3.73 19.63 -4.71
N THR A 75 4.82 19.68 -5.46
CA THR A 75 4.82 20.09 -6.87
C THR A 75 4.03 19.12 -7.74
N VAL A 76 4.28 17.80 -7.60
CA VAL A 76 3.63 16.75 -8.38
C VAL A 76 2.17 16.57 -7.98
N LEU A 77 1.86 16.64 -6.69
CA LEU A 77 0.48 16.51 -6.21
C LEU A 77 -0.39 17.69 -6.65
N GLY A 78 0.20 18.89 -6.69
CA GLY A 78 -0.52 20.13 -6.92
C GLY A 78 -1.36 20.52 -5.70
N VAL A 79 -1.30 21.78 -5.31
CA VAL A 79 -1.98 22.33 -4.12
C VAL A 79 -3.48 22.08 -4.11
N ASN A 80 -4.12 22.04 -5.27
CA ASN A 80 -5.58 21.88 -5.39
C ASN A 80 -6.08 20.45 -5.08
N ASN A 81 -5.20 19.44 -5.17
CA ASN A 81 -5.56 18.04 -4.91
C ASN A 81 -5.44 17.67 -3.42
N ILE A 82 -4.84 18.54 -2.61
CA ILE A 82 -4.60 18.30 -1.19
C ILE A 82 -5.84 18.73 -0.41
N LYS A 83 -6.49 17.77 0.25
CA LYS A 83 -7.64 18.03 1.12
C LYS A 83 -7.20 18.49 2.50
N SER A 84 -6.21 17.81 3.08
CA SER A 84 -5.71 18.14 4.41
C SER A 84 -4.30 17.61 4.62
N VAL A 85 -3.58 18.26 5.54
CA VAL A 85 -2.25 17.86 5.98
C VAL A 85 -2.23 17.94 7.50
N ILE A 86 -1.97 16.82 8.17
CA ILE A 86 -1.86 16.73 9.62
C ILE A 86 -0.38 16.62 9.97
N LYS A 87 0.10 17.52 10.84
CA LYS A 87 1.50 17.59 11.26
C LYS A 87 1.61 17.78 12.77
N ASN A 88 2.38 16.93 13.44
CA ASN A 88 2.69 17.05 14.86
C ASN A 88 3.83 16.10 15.31
N PRO A 89 5.08 16.56 15.56
CA PRO A 89 5.80 17.66 14.90
C PRO A 89 6.21 17.34 13.45
N SER A 90 6.19 16.06 13.06
CA SER A 90 6.38 15.56 11.70
C SER A 90 5.05 15.36 10.97
N TYR A 91 5.07 15.10 9.67
CA TYR A 91 3.86 14.82 8.91
C TYR A 91 3.25 13.49 9.36
N MET A 92 2.03 13.55 9.89
CA MET A 92 1.29 12.35 10.32
C MET A 92 0.45 11.79 9.19
N CYS A 93 -0.17 12.67 8.39
CA CYS A 93 -1.00 12.27 7.26
C CYS A 93 -1.08 13.38 6.21
N ILE A 94 -0.97 13.01 4.93
CA ILE A 94 -1.30 13.88 3.80
C ILE A 94 -2.51 13.27 3.08
N SER A 95 -3.64 13.97 3.07
CA SER A 95 -4.88 13.51 2.45
C SER A 95 -5.13 14.23 1.12
N THR A 96 -5.49 13.46 0.10
CA THR A 96 -5.89 13.96 -1.23
C THR A 96 -7.29 13.46 -1.60
N SER A 97 -7.77 13.83 -2.79
CA SER A 97 -8.98 13.22 -3.35
C SER A 97 -8.85 11.72 -3.58
N ASN A 98 -7.65 11.25 -3.93
CA ASN A 98 -7.45 9.91 -4.47
C ASN A 98 -6.83 8.95 -3.45
N PHE A 99 -5.98 9.47 -2.57
CA PHE A 99 -5.28 8.68 -1.56
C PHE A 99 -5.09 9.44 -0.25
N ASN A 100 -4.80 8.68 0.80
CA ASN A 100 -4.26 9.17 2.06
C ASN A 100 -2.85 8.61 2.23
N LEU A 101 -1.86 9.42 2.59
CA LEU A 101 -0.54 8.97 3.04
C LEU A 101 -0.42 9.12 4.55
N PRO A 102 -0.89 8.17 5.36
CA PRO A 102 -0.64 8.15 6.80
C PRO A 102 0.74 7.55 7.16
N ASP A 103 1.37 8.11 8.19
CA ASP A 103 2.48 7.47 8.88
C ASP A 103 1.94 6.45 9.88
N ILE A 104 2.21 5.16 9.65
CA ILE A 104 1.70 4.11 10.54
C ILE A 104 2.30 4.21 11.95
N LEU A 105 3.48 4.82 12.13
CA LEU A 105 4.09 4.95 13.44
C LEU A 105 3.28 5.82 14.41
N ASN A 106 2.49 6.77 13.89
CA ASN A 106 1.60 7.57 14.72
C ASN A 106 0.38 6.80 15.25
N TYR A 107 0.11 5.63 14.68
CA TYR A 107 -0.98 4.74 15.07
C TYR A 107 -0.47 3.44 15.70
N ALA A 108 0.84 3.25 15.72
CA ALA A 108 1.52 2.12 16.33
C ALA A 108 1.81 2.39 17.82
N PRO A 109 1.91 1.33 18.65
CA PRO A 109 2.39 1.46 20.01
C PRO A 109 3.78 2.13 20.10
N ALA A 110 4.02 2.86 21.18
CA ALA A 110 5.31 3.51 21.43
C ALA A 110 6.46 2.49 21.41
N GLY A 111 7.60 2.88 20.83
CA GLY A 111 8.78 2.02 20.71
C GLY A 111 8.64 0.87 19.70
N MET A 112 7.65 0.94 18.81
CA MET A 112 7.51 0.01 17.70
C MET A 112 8.60 0.25 16.64
N SER A 113 9.42 -0.78 16.40
CA SER A 113 10.34 -0.81 15.26
C SER A 113 9.66 -1.46 14.05
N TYR A 114 10.22 -1.27 12.86
CA TYR A 114 9.68 -1.89 11.64
C TYR A 114 9.66 -3.41 11.76
N GLU A 115 10.71 -4.03 12.31
CA GLU A 115 10.75 -5.47 12.54
C GLU A 115 9.65 -5.93 13.52
N LYS A 116 9.43 -5.21 14.63
CA LYS A 116 8.32 -5.52 15.55
C LYS A 116 6.98 -5.41 14.83
N TYR A 117 6.76 -4.35 14.07
CA TYR A 117 5.54 -4.16 13.28
C TYR A 117 5.28 -5.33 12.32
N LEU A 118 6.27 -5.73 11.52
CA LEU A 118 6.17 -6.86 10.61
C LEU A 118 5.84 -8.17 11.35
N SER A 119 6.48 -8.41 12.50
CA SER A 119 6.24 -9.61 13.31
C SER A 119 4.83 -9.64 13.92
N THR A 120 4.34 -8.50 14.42
CA THR A 120 3.05 -8.38 15.12
C THR A 120 1.87 -8.46 14.16
N TYR A 121 1.91 -7.71 13.05
CA TYR A 121 0.73 -7.56 12.17
C TYR A 121 0.77 -8.46 10.94
N ILE A 122 1.97 -8.87 10.50
CA ILE A 122 2.16 -9.63 9.26
C ILE A 122 2.80 -11.01 9.53
N ARG A 123 2.83 -11.44 10.81
CA ARG A 123 3.37 -12.73 11.29
C ARG A 123 4.88 -12.91 11.07
N GLY A 124 5.56 -11.87 10.59
CA GLY A 124 7.00 -11.84 10.36
C GLY A 124 7.51 -12.77 9.25
N CYS A 125 8.77 -12.59 8.90
CA CYS A 125 9.48 -13.50 8.00
C CYS A 125 9.69 -14.87 8.65
N LYS A 126 9.25 -15.93 7.95
CA LYS A 126 9.49 -17.33 8.33
C LYS A 126 10.60 -18.00 7.53
N CYS A 127 11.26 -17.26 6.63
CA CYS A 127 12.36 -17.80 5.87
C CYS A 127 13.54 -18.10 6.80
N GLU A 128 14.12 -19.30 6.67
CA GLU A 128 15.28 -19.76 7.44
C GLU A 128 16.46 -18.78 7.33
N TYR A 129 16.62 -18.17 6.15
CA TYR A 129 17.64 -17.15 5.89
C TYR A 129 16.98 -15.83 5.49
N LYS A 130 17.00 -14.84 6.39
CA LYS A 130 16.48 -13.47 6.13
C LYS A 130 17.11 -12.81 4.89
N ILE A 131 18.40 -13.08 4.63
CA ILE A 131 19.16 -12.56 3.48
C ILE A 131 18.63 -13.13 2.15
N ARG A 132 17.92 -14.26 2.17
CA ARG A 132 17.26 -14.87 1.01
C ARG A 132 15.73 -14.80 1.11
N CYS A 133 15.16 -13.96 1.98
CA CYS A 133 13.70 -13.83 2.05
C CYS A 133 13.20 -13.20 0.75
N ILE A 134 12.49 -14.02 -0.02
CA ILE A 134 11.62 -13.60 -1.13
C ILE A 134 10.22 -13.21 -0.62
N CYS A 135 9.98 -13.36 0.67
CA CYS A 135 8.70 -13.21 1.32
C CYS A 135 8.26 -11.74 1.48
N GLY A 136 9.18 -10.78 1.39
CA GLY A 136 8.89 -9.36 1.62
C GLY A 136 8.56 -9.00 3.08
N LEU A 137 8.65 -9.95 4.01
CA LEU A 137 8.25 -9.78 5.42
C LEU A 137 9.44 -9.69 6.39
N SER A 138 10.67 -9.66 5.88
CA SER A 138 11.86 -9.36 6.68
C SER A 138 12.24 -7.90 6.52
N LYS A 139 12.75 -7.29 7.58
CA LYS A 139 13.48 -6.04 7.47
C LYS A 139 14.64 -6.24 6.47
N GLY A 140 14.75 -5.35 5.49
CA GLY A 140 15.88 -5.34 4.57
C GLY A 140 17.20 -5.14 5.32
N VAL A 141 18.25 -5.82 4.87
CA VAL A 141 19.61 -5.54 5.33
C VAL A 141 20.12 -4.37 4.51
N PHE A 142 20.55 -3.30 5.16
CA PHE A 142 21.09 -2.13 4.47
C PHE A 142 22.62 -2.10 4.56
N PRO A 143 23.34 -1.59 3.54
CA PRO A 143 24.80 -1.57 3.54
C PRO A 143 25.42 -0.86 4.74
N TYR A 144 24.78 0.20 5.24
CA TYR A 144 25.26 0.94 6.41
C TYR A 144 25.19 0.13 7.72
N GLU A 145 24.38 -0.94 7.79
CA GLU A 145 24.37 -1.83 8.96
C GLU A 145 25.64 -2.67 9.05
N TYR A 146 26.33 -2.83 7.91
CA TYR A 146 27.60 -3.55 7.78
C TYR A 146 28.82 -2.64 7.87
N ILE A 147 28.77 -1.47 7.23
CA ILE A 147 29.88 -0.52 7.20
C ILE A 147 29.95 0.23 8.53
N LYS A 148 30.58 -0.39 9.53
CA LYS A 148 30.74 0.18 10.89
C LYS A 148 32.10 0.84 11.13
N ILE A 149 33.10 0.47 10.33
CA ILE A 149 34.48 0.98 10.44
C ILE A 149 35.03 1.22 9.03
N PHE A 150 36.01 2.11 8.90
CA PHE A 150 36.54 2.54 7.59
C PHE A 150 37.19 1.39 6.82
N GLU A 151 37.79 0.45 7.52
CA GLU A 151 38.49 -0.73 6.97
C GLU A 151 37.55 -1.61 6.15
N VAL A 152 36.25 -1.62 6.47
CA VAL A 152 35.23 -2.39 5.75
C VAL A 152 35.08 -1.93 4.29
N ILE A 153 35.44 -0.67 3.98
CA ILE A 153 35.39 -0.13 2.61
C ILE A 153 36.43 -0.80 1.71
N ASN A 154 37.56 -1.25 2.27
CA ASN A 154 38.66 -1.87 1.54
C ASN A 154 38.46 -3.39 1.35
N GLU A 155 37.38 -3.96 1.88
CA GLU A 155 37.05 -5.36 1.66
C GLU A 155 36.63 -5.59 0.21
N THR A 156 37.44 -6.36 -0.52
CA THR A 156 37.16 -6.73 -1.93
C THR A 156 36.15 -7.86 -2.07
N SER A 157 35.77 -8.48 -0.95
CA SER A 157 34.77 -9.55 -0.91
C SER A 157 33.55 -9.10 -0.15
N ILE A 158 32.39 -9.12 -0.79
CA ILE A 158 31.12 -8.83 -0.12
C ILE A 158 30.90 -9.87 0.99
N HIS A 159 30.79 -9.39 2.22
CA HIS A 159 30.48 -10.21 3.38
C HIS A 159 29.20 -10.99 3.14
N ARG A 160 29.14 -12.24 3.61
CA ARG A 160 28.02 -13.16 3.35
C ARG A 160 26.64 -12.56 3.67
N SER A 161 26.58 -11.59 4.60
CA SER A 161 25.36 -10.88 4.99
C SER A 161 24.88 -9.80 4.00
N LEU A 162 25.72 -9.34 3.07
CA LEU A 162 25.41 -8.27 2.09
C LEU A 162 25.26 -8.76 0.64
N ARG A 163 25.61 -10.02 0.34
CA ARG A 163 25.73 -10.57 -1.03
C ARG A 163 24.47 -10.54 -1.91
N LEU A 164 23.33 -10.07 -1.44
CA LEU A 164 22.06 -10.15 -2.17
C LEU A 164 21.23 -8.85 -2.19
N ILE A 165 21.82 -7.68 -1.85
CA ILE A 165 21.17 -6.37 -2.12
C ILE A 165 21.42 -5.95 -3.58
N VAL A 166 21.36 -6.89 -4.51
CA VAL A 166 21.23 -6.60 -5.93
C VAL A 166 19.92 -7.27 -6.34
N PRO A 167 18.82 -6.52 -6.56
CA PRO A 167 17.67 -7.11 -7.22
C PRO A 167 18.16 -7.66 -8.57
N SER A 168 17.76 -8.88 -8.90
CA SER A 168 18.17 -9.62 -10.10
C SER A 168 17.70 -8.95 -11.39
N VAL A 169 18.25 -7.78 -11.75
CA VAL A 169 17.90 -7.06 -12.97
C VAL A 169 18.73 -7.52 -14.18
N GLU A 170 19.82 -8.28 -13.99
CA GLU A 170 20.64 -8.73 -15.12
C GLU A 170 20.97 -10.22 -15.06
N GLN A 171 20.05 -11.09 -15.48
CA GLN A 171 20.38 -12.39 -16.12
C GLN A 171 19.27 -12.84 -17.10
N ARG A 172 18.80 -11.94 -17.97
CA ARG A 172 18.25 -12.34 -19.28
C ARG A 172 19.25 -11.92 -20.35
N SER A 173 20.38 -12.61 -20.38
CA SER A 173 21.21 -12.66 -21.60
C SER A 173 20.42 -13.41 -22.66
N VAL A 174 19.99 -12.67 -23.67
CA VAL A 174 19.50 -13.20 -24.93
C VAL A 174 20.67 -13.95 -25.59
N THR A 175 20.71 -15.27 -25.42
CA THR A 175 21.57 -16.12 -26.24
C THR A 175 20.77 -16.52 -27.49
N GLN A 176 20.61 -15.58 -28.43
CA GLN A 176 20.44 -15.95 -29.83
C GLN A 176 21.84 -16.15 -30.40
N THR A 177 22.36 -17.37 -30.28
CA THR A 177 23.51 -17.78 -31.09
C THR A 177 23.02 -18.05 -32.50
N MET A 178 23.26 -17.09 -33.39
CA MET A 178 23.51 -17.42 -34.79
C MET A 178 24.79 -18.26 -34.84
N SER A 179 24.68 -19.52 -35.24
CA SER A 179 25.81 -20.28 -35.78
C SER A 179 25.38 -20.91 -37.10
N ALA A 180 25.69 -20.20 -38.18
CA ALA A 180 25.83 -20.81 -39.50
C ALA A 180 27.03 -21.76 -39.46
N GLY A 181 26.86 -22.97 -39.95
CA GLY A 181 27.92 -23.98 -39.96
C GLY A 181 27.43 -25.32 -40.50
N ASN A 182 27.28 -25.38 -41.83
CA ASN A 182 27.14 -26.54 -42.70
C ASN A 182 27.46 -27.93 -42.12
N SER A 183 26.51 -28.84 -42.27
CA SER A 183 26.79 -30.21 -42.67
C SER A 183 25.68 -30.70 -43.61
N PHE A 184 26.02 -30.78 -44.89
CA PHE A 184 25.35 -31.62 -45.87
C PHE A 184 25.23 -33.04 -45.32
N GLU A 185 24.04 -33.63 -45.33
CA GLU A 185 23.89 -35.05 -45.67
C GLU A 185 22.53 -35.28 -46.32
N ASN A 186 22.60 -35.88 -47.50
CA ASN A 186 21.53 -36.17 -48.43
C ASN A 186 20.62 -37.27 -47.90
N ILE A 187 19.29 -37.12 -48.06
CA ILE A 187 18.43 -38.24 -48.47
C ILE A 187 17.35 -37.68 -49.41
N THR A 188 17.57 -37.86 -50.72
CA THR A 188 16.52 -37.89 -51.73
C THR A 188 16.14 -39.36 -51.98
N GLY A 189 14.84 -39.64 -52.07
CA GLY A 189 14.29 -40.96 -52.37
C GLY A 189 12.95 -41.19 -51.69
#